data_AF-A0AAU3KP50-F1
#
_entry.id   AF-A0AAU3KP50-F1
#
_cell.length_a   1.000
_cell.length_b   1.000
_cell.length_c   1.000
_cell.angle_alpha   90.00
_cell.angle_beta   90.00
_cell.angle_gamma   90.00
#
_symmetry.space_group_name_H-M   'P 1'
#
loop_
_entity.id
_entity.type
_entity.pdbx_description
1 polymer ?
#
loop_
_entity_poly.entity_id
_entity_poly.type
_entity_poly.pdbx_seq_one_letter_code
_entity_poly.pdbx_strand_id
1 'polypeptide(L)'
;MTDPYPTNADDMNAIMDRLNYRDDQPVDVPVQTGQDTGADLVPRSIKLPGELDTRCKARALRLGMSQSAYIRSLIERDLAQDEQHDRPVMWSDLARIVTELGRTA
;
A
#
# COMPACT_ATOMS: atom_id res chain seq x y z
N MET A 1 -25.20 22.59 -15.14
CA MET A 1 -26.57 23.01 -14.80
C MET A 1 -26.68 22.86 -13.30
N THR A 2 -26.62 23.97 -12.55
CA THR A 2 -26.54 23.99 -11.08
C THR A 2 -27.96 23.82 -10.56
N ASP A 3 -28.28 22.67 -9.96
CA ASP A 3 -29.56 22.52 -9.26
C ASP A 3 -29.49 23.40 -7.99
N PRO A 4 -30.37 24.40 -7.81
CA PRO A 4 -30.37 25.22 -6.61
C PRO A 4 -30.60 24.34 -5.37
N TYR A 5 -29.82 24.59 -4.32
CA TYR A 5 -29.98 23.88 -3.05
C TYR A 5 -31.41 24.13 -2.52
N PRO A 6 -32.14 23.09 -2.09
CA PRO A 6 -33.51 23.23 -1.61
C PRO A 6 -33.54 24.13 -0.38
N THR A 7 -34.43 25.12 -0.38
CA THR A 7 -34.52 26.11 0.71
C THR A 7 -35.80 25.99 1.52
N ASN A 8 -36.75 25.17 1.06
CA ASN A 8 -38.02 24.92 1.73
C ASN A 8 -38.46 23.45 1.61
N ALA A 9 -39.53 23.09 2.30
CA ALA A 9 -40.04 21.71 2.36
C ALA A 9 -40.61 21.22 1.02
N ASP A 10 -41.19 22.11 0.21
CA ASP A 10 -41.75 21.76 -1.10
C ASP A 10 -40.63 21.42 -2.10
N ASP A 11 -39.51 22.15 -2.05
CA ASP A 11 -38.30 21.85 -2.84
C ASP A 11 -37.75 20.46 -2.49
N MET A 12 -37.70 20.14 -1.19
CA MET A 12 -37.26 18.84 -0.70
C MET A 12 -38.16 17.71 -1.20
N ASN A 13 -39.47 17.90 -1.15
CA ASN A 13 -40.44 16.92 -1.64
C ASN A 13 -40.30 16.70 -3.16
N ALA A 14 -40.08 17.76 -3.93
CA ALA A 14 -39.86 17.66 -5.37
C ALA A 14 -38.56 16.93 -5.75
N ILE A 15 -37.53 16.94 -4.88
CA ILE A 15 -36.30 16.16 -5.06
C ILE A 15 -36.56 14.69 -4.69
N MET A 16 -37.28 14.44 -3.60
CA MET A 16 -37.61 13.08 -3.16
C MET A 16 -38.52 12.34 -4.14
N ASP A 17 -39.50 13.02 -4.75
CA ASP A 17 -40.36 12.44 -5.79
C ASP A 17 -39.58 12.05 -7.06
N ARG A 18 -38.43 12.69 -7.32
CA ARG A 18 -37.53 12.33 -8.43
C ARG A 18 -36.59 11.18 -8.09
N LEU A 19 -36.40 10.86 -6.80
CA LEU A 19 -35.59 9.73 -6.36
C LEU A 19 -36.37 8.41 -6.57
N ASN A 20 -36.39 7.94 -7.81
CA ASN A 20 -36.81 6.58 -8.12
C ASN A 20 -35.68 5.60 -7.77
N TYR A 21 -35.71 5.05 -6.55
CA TYR A 21 -34.90 3.88 -6.22
C TYR A 21 -35.38 2.68 -7.04
N ARG A 22 -34.52 2.19 -7.92
CA ARG A 22 -34.75 1.01 -8.74
C ARG A 22 -33.93 -0.15 -8.18
N ASP A 23 -34.58 -1.02 -7.42
CA ASP A 23 -33.97 -2.22 -6.83
C ASP A 23 -33.61 -3.29 -7.88
N ASP A 24 -34.03 -3.10 -9.13
CA ASP A 24 -33.83 -4.03 -10.26
C ASP A 24 -32.59 -3.71 -11.10
N GLN A 25 -31.85 -2.64 -10.78
CA GLN A 25 -30.63 -2.27 -11.49
C GLN A 25 -29.40 -2.61 -10.66
N PRO A 26 -28.42 -3.35 -11.22
CA PRO A 26 -27.15 -3.58 -10.53
C PRO A 26 -26.46 -2.24 -10.32
N VAL A 27 -26.35 -1.82 -9.06
CA VAL A 27 -25.57 -0.66 -8.65
C VAL A 27 -24.10 -1.05 -8.72
N ASP A 28 -23.34 -0.38 -9.59
CA ASP A 28 -21.88 -0.47 -9.60
C ASP A 28 -21.36 0.28 -8.36
N VAL A 29 -21.19 -0.45 -7.26
CA VAL A 29 -20.58 0.10 -6.04
C VAL A 29 -19.16 0.53 -6.38
N PRO A 30 -18.74 1.76 -6.00
CA PRO A 30 -17.41 2.23 -6.30
C PRO A 30 -16.37 1.25 -5.78
N VAL A 31 -15.39 0.96 -6.66
CA VAL A 31 -14.27 0.03 -6.48
C VAL A 31 -13.80 0.01 -5.03
N GLN A 32 -13.75 -1.18 -4.44
CA GLN A 32 -13.12 -1.42 -3.14
C GLN A 32 -11.74 -0.75 -3.11
N THR A 33 -11.58 0.29 -2.30
CA THR A 33 -10.28 0.96 -2.13
C THR A 33 -9.32 0.02 -1.42
N GLY A 34 -8.39 -0.57 -2.17
CA GLY A 34 -7.21 -1.26 -1.64
C GLY A 34 -6.58 -2.24 -2.63
N GLN A 35 -5.55 -1.79 -3.35
CA GLN A 35 -4.62 -2.68 -4.07
C GLN A 35 -3.54 -3.18 -3.09
N ASP A 36 -3.85 -4.23 -2.32
CA ASP A 36 -2.89 -5.18 -1.70
C ASP A 36 -3.70 -6.14 -0.80
N THR A 37 -4.63 -6.90 -1.37
CA THR A 37 -5.36 -7.95 -0.63
C THR A 37 -4.47 -9.19 -0.48
N GLY A 38 -4.00 -9.39 0.75
CA GLY A 38 -3.33 -10.61 1.21
C GLY A 38 -3.07 -10.64 2.71
N ALA A 39 -2.88 -9.47 3.34
CA ALA A 39 -2.73 -9.31 4.79
C ALA A 39 -3.35 -7.98 5.24
N ASP A 40 -3.80 -7.91 6.50
CA ASP A 40 -4.23 -6.66 7.13
C ASP A 40 -3.03 -5.74 7.34
N LEU A 41 -2.77 -4.87 6.36
CA LEU A 41 -1.67 -3.91 6.41
C LEU A 41 -2.08 -2.68 7.22
N VAL A 42 -1.36 -2.41 8.32
CA VAL A 42 -1.56 -1.21 9.13
C VAL A 42 -0.74 -0.04 8.56
N PRO A 43 -1.36 1.07 8.12
CA PRO A 43 -0.62 2.21 7.61
C PRO A 43 0.19 2.88 8.74
N ARG A 44 1.47 3.14 8.48
CA ARG A 44 2.38 3.84 9.41
C ARG A 44 3.11 4.96 8.68
N SER A 45 3.05 6.16 9.24
CA SER A 45 3.82 7.29 8.75
C SER A 45 5.26 7.21 9.24
N ILE A 46 6.22 7.32 8.33
CA ILE A 46 7.65 7.41 8.65
C ILE A 46 8.20 8.74 8.16
N LYS A 47 9.13 9.32 8.92
CA LYS A 47 9.86 10.52 8.50
C LYS A 47 11.11 10.09 7.75
N LEU A 48 11.30 10.60 6.53
CA LEU A 48 12.48 10.37 5.72
C LEU A 48 13.11 11.71 5.33
N PRO A 49 14.45 11.81 5.28
CA PRO A 49 15.11 12.90 4.57
C PRO A 49 14.64 12.95 3.11
N GLY A 50 14.45 14.15 2.56
CA GLY A 50 13.88 14.31 1.20
C GLY A 50 14.72 13.63 0.10
N GLU A 51 16.04 13.59 0.27
CA GLU A 51 16.92 12.86 -0.64
C GLU A 51 16.65 11.34 -0.61
N LEU A 52 16.44 10.79 0.60
CA LEU A 52 16.16 9.37 0.77
C LEU A 52 14.80 9.00 0.18
N ASP A 53 13.78 9.84 0.38
CA ASP A 53 12.47 9.68 -0.23
C ASP A 53 12.58 9.60 -1.78
N THR A 54 13.30 10.55 -2.37
CA THR A 54 13.53 10.60 -3.83
C THR A 54 14.21 9.33 -4.33
N ARG A 55 15.25 8.85 -3.63
CA ARG A 55 15.98 7.63 -3.97
C ARG A 55 15.10 6.39 -3.86
N CYS A 56 14.27 6.30 -2.82
CA CYS A 56 13.30 5.21 -2.63
C CYS A 56 12.29 5.18 -3.76
N LYS A 57 11.72 6.34 -4.12
CA LYS A 57 10.75 6.45 -5.21
C LYS A 57 11.33 6.04 -6.56
N ALA A 58 12.53 6.51 -6.88
CA ALA A 58 13.24 6.13 -8.11
C ALA A 58 13.57 4.63 -8.14
N ARG A 59 13.96 4.02 -7.01
CA ARG A 59 14.24 2.59 -6.94
C ARG A 59 12.97 1.76 -7.07
N ALA A 60 11.89 2.13 -6.40
CA ALA A 60 10.60 1.46 -6.50
C ALA A 60 10.09 1.45 -7.96
N LEU A 61 10.18 2.59 -8.64
CA LEU A 61 9.81 2.71 -10.05
C LEU A 61 10.61 1.76 -10.96
N ARG A 62 11.94 1.68 -10.78
CA ARG A 62 12.79 0.75 -11.55
C ARG A 62 12.44 -0.71 -11.31
N LEU A 63 11.88 -1.05 -10.16
CA LEU A 63 11.49 -2.40 -9.80
C LEU A 63 10.01 -2.70 -10.11
N GLY A 64 9.27 -1.76 -10.71
CA GLY A 64 7.85 -1.93 -11.02
C GLY A 64 6.95 -2.08 -9.80
N MET A 65 7.34 -1.51 -8.65
CA MET A 65 6.62 -1.61 -7.39
C MET A 65 6.25 -0.24 -6.83
N SER A 66 5.27 -0.20 -5.93
CA SER A 66 4.96 1.01 -5.17
C SER A 66 6.09 1.33 -4.18
N GLN A 67 6.19 2.60 -3.78
CA GLN A 67 7.19 3.01 -2.79
C GLN A 67 6.98 2.32 -1.43
N SER A 68 5.72 2.12 -1.02
CA SER A 68 5.38 1.39 0.21
C SER A 68 5.76 -0.09 0.12
N ALA A 69 5.51 -0.76 -1.01
CA ALA A 69 5.93 -2.14 -1.25
C ALA A 69 7.46 -2.27 -1.23
N TYR A 70 8.18 -1.30 -1.82
CA TYR A 70 9.64 -1.28 -1.76
C TYR A 70 10.15 -1.19 -0.31
N ILE A 71 9.65 -0.23 0.46
CA ILE A 71 10.05 -0.04 1.87
C ILE A 71 9.70 -1.27 2.70
N ARG A 72 8.50 -1.83 2.54
CA ARG A 72 8.07 -3.08 3.20
C ARG A 72 9.04 -4.22 2.92
N SER A 73 9.40 -4.42 1.65
CA SER A 73 10.31 -5.50 1.24
C SER A 73 11.73 -5.36 1.80
N LEU A 74 12.17 -4.15 2.15
CA LEU A 74 13.45 -3.93 2.82
C LEU A 74 13.36 -4.35 4.29
N ILE A 75 12.28 -3.96 4.97
CA ILE A 75 12.02 -4.33 6.37
C ILE A 75 11.88 -5.85 6.51
N GLU A 76 11.09 -6.49 5.64
CA GLU A 76 10.89 -7.95 5.66
C GLU A 76 12.21 -8.70 5.43
N ARG A 77 13.06 -8.22 4.53
CA ARG A 77 14.38 -8.82 4.29
C ARG A 77 15.29 -8.68 5.49
N ASP A 78 15.32 -7.52 6.13
CA ASP A 78 16.11 -7.27 7.32
C ASP A 78 15.68 -8.18 8.48
N LEU A 79 14.38 -8.27 8.75
CA LEU A 79 13.83 -9.14 9.79
C LEU A 79 14.08 -10.63 9.49
N ALA A 80 13.93 -11.06 8.24
CA ALA A 80 14.25 -12.44 7.86
C ALA A 80 15.73 -12.78 8.03
N GLN A 81 16.63 -11.79 7.90
CA GLN A 81 18.05 -11.97 8.20
C GLN A 81 18.32 -12.04 9.71
N ASP A 82 17.58 -11.28 10.52
CA ASP A 82 17.67 -11.33 11.98
C ASP A 82 17.22 -12.70 12.52
N GLU A 83 16.08 -13.21 12.05
CA GLU A 83 15.57 -14.56 12.39
C GLU A 83 16.56 -15.69 12.03
N GLN A 84 17.45 -15.46 11.07
CA GLN A 84 18.50 -16.43 10.72
C GLN A 84 19.64 -16.51 11.74
N HIS A 85 19.76 -15.58 12.69
CA HIS A 85 20.75 -15.69 13.78
C HIS A 85 20.33 -16.71 14.85
N ASP A 86 19.03 -17.02 14.95
CA ASP A 86 18.49 -17.99 15.91
C ASP A 86 18.44 -19.44 15.36
N ARG A 87 18.86 -19.65 14.11
CA ARG A 87 19.02 -21.00 13.54
C ARG A 87 20.50 -21.41 13.49
N PRO A 88 20.83 -22.69 13.77
CA PRO A 88 22.20 -23.17 13.62
C PRO A 88 22.69 -22.99 12.18
N VAL A 89 23.92 -22.51 12.02
CA VAL A 89 24.56 -22.29 10.72
C VAL A 89 24.71 -23.63 10.00
N MET A 90 24.14 -23.71 8.81
CA MET A 90 24.18 -24.90 7.96
C MET A 90 25.23 -24.74 6.86
N TRP A 91 25.68 -25.86 6.29
CA TRP A 91 26.64 -25.86 5.17
C TRP A 91 26.18 -25.01 3.97
N SER A 92 24.87 -24.86 3.76
CA SER A 92 24.28 -24.00 2.73
C SER A 92 24.56 -22.51 2.94
N ASP A 93 24.89 -22.08 4.16
CA ASP A 93 25.13 -20.67 4.48
C ASP A 93 26.55 -20.19 4.13
N LEU A 94 27.47 -21.12 3.81
CA LEU A 94 28.87 -20.81 3.52
C LEU A 94 29.02 -19.87 2.31
N ALA A 95 28.23 -20.06 1.26
CA ALA A 95 28.29 -19.20 0.08
C ALA A 95 28.00 -17.72 0.42
N ARG A 96 27.06 -17.49 1.34
CA ARG A 96 26.73 -16.16 1.84
C ARG A 96 27.84 -15.59 2.72
N ILE A 97 28.38 -16.39 3.64
CA ILE A 97 29.46 -15.98 4.55
C ILE A 97 30.70 -15.56 3.76
N VAL A 98 31.10 -16.34 2.75
CA VAL A 98 32.23 -16.00 1.88
C VAL A 98 32.00 -14.69 1.13
N THR A 99 30.77 -14.43 0.69
CA THR A 99 30.42 -13.19 -0.02
C THR A 99 30.52 -11.96 0.89
N GLU A 100 30.07 -12.06 2.14
CA GLU A 100 30.14 -10.95 3.09
C GLU A 100 31.58 -10.70 3.59
N LEU A 101 32.37 -11.75 3.82
CA LEU A 101 33.80 -11.63 4.15
C LEU A 101 34.61 -10.98 3.01
N GLY A 102 34.24 -11.23 1.75
CA GLY A 102 34.86 -10.58 0.60
C GLY A 102 34.50 -9.11 0.42
N ARG A 103 33.46 -8.60 1.10
CA ARG A 103 33.02 -7.20 1.03
C ARG A 103 33.67 -6.33 2.12
N THR A 104 34.19 -6.95 3.19
CA THR A 104 34.85 -6.28 4.31
C THR A 104 36.38 -6.23 4.21
N ALA A 105 36.95 -6.82 3.15
CA ALA A 105 38.37 -6.75 2.79
C ALA A 105 38.61 -5.68 1.70
#